data_AF-A0A5C5BCT5-F1
#
_entry.id   AF-A0A5C5BCT5-F1
#
_cell.length_a   1.000
_cell.length_b   1.000
_cell.length_c   1.000
_cell.angle_alpha   90.00
_cell.angle_beta   90.00
_cell.angle_gamma   90.00
#
_symmetry.space_group_name_H-M   'P 1'
#
loop_
_entity.id
_entity.type
_entity.pdbx_description
1 polymer ?
#
loop_
_entity_poly.entity_id
_entity_poly.type
_entity_poly.pdbx_seq_one_letter_code
_entity_poly.pdbx_strand_id
1 'polypeptide(L)'
;MSRHPLRAVGVTAGIVLLAAGAAFAADRVAAAVAAMRIADGLATEVAGEGVDVAVGGFPFLTQLAAGALEDVSYSLDSVTLEGLALTDVSGTASGVATNGSGIDALTVHGTLPTASLQQAVDDRVAGLGSVAEALGGVIVTPHDGGITASVDVLGLTAVQAEITPEPAGREILLSVSDLRVAGMSVDPADLPFGLGDSIQQALDGATVSLEGLPAGTEVTAVTPSDAGVELTVEGTDVVLP
;
A
#
# COMPACT_ATOMS: atom_id res chain seq x y z
N MET A 1 63.73 -15.90 -32.82
CA MET A 1 62.59 -16.79 -32.54
C MET A 1 61.76 -16.18 -31.41
N SER A 2 60.76 -15.37 -31.77
CA SER A 2 59.97 -14.58 -30.81
C SER A 2 58.82 -15.40 -30.24
N ARG A 3 59.05 -16.04 -29.08
CA ARG A 3 57.99 -16.63 -28.24
C ARG A 3 57.51 -15.59 -27.21
N HIS A 4 56.89 -14.50 -27.68
CA HIS A 4 56.30 -13.47 -26.82
C HIS A 4 54.78 -13.23 -26.93
N PRO A 5 54.03 -13.62 -27.99
CA PRO A 5 52.64 -13.15 -28.10
C PRO A 5 51.71 -13.84 -27.11
N LEU A 6 51.85 -15.14 -26.87
CA LEU A 6 50.91 -15.91 -26.02
C LEU A 6 51.02 -15.56 -24.52
N ARG A 7 52.23 -15.25 -24.03
CA ARG A 7 52.45 -14.84 -22.63
C ARG A 7 51.96 -13.42 -22.37
N ALA A 8 52.20 -12.50 -23.30
CA ALA A 8 51.68 -11.14 -23.22
C ALA A 8 50.15 -11.13 -23.27
N VAL A 9 49.55 -11.88 -24.19
CA VAL A 9 48.09 -12.03 -24.29
C VAL A 9 47.48 -12.65 -23.03
N GLY A 10 48.11 -13.68 -22.44
CA GLY A 10 47.63 -14.29 -21.19
C GLY A 10 47.68 -13.33 -19.99
N VAL A 11 48.75 -12.52 -19.87
CA VAL A 11 48.87 -11.52 -18.79
C VAL A 11 47.88 -10.37 -19.00
N THR A 12 47.72 -9.86 -20.22
CA THR A 12 46.73 -8.82 -20.53
C THR A 12 45.31 -9.32 -20.29
N ALA A 13 44.97 -10.53 -20.73
CA ALA A 13 43.66 -11.13 -20.46
C ALA A 13 43.41 -11.32 -18.96
N GLY A 14 44.41 -11.77 -18.21
CA GLY A 14 44.31 -11.90 -16.74
C GLY A 14 44.06 -10.56 -16.05
N ILE A 15 44.75 -9.49 -16.46
CA ILE A 15 44.54 -8.14 -15.91
C ILE A 15 43.13 -7.63 -16.25
N VAL A 16 42.67 -7.82 -17.47
CA VAL A 16 41.32 -7.41 -17.89
C VAL A 16 40.25 -8.15 -17.09
N LEU A 17 40.40 -9.46 -16.87
CA LEU A 17 39.47 -10.24 -16.06
C LEU A 17 39.46 -9.81 -14.60
N LEU A 18 40.63 -9.54 -14.01
CA LEU A 18 40.74 -9.03 -12.64
C LEU A 18 40.10 -7.64 -12.50
N ALA A 19 40.34 -6.74 -13.46
CA ALA A 19 39.74 -5.42 -13.46
C ALA A 19 38.21 -5.49 -13.63
N ALA A 20 37.72 -6.36 -14.53
CA ALA A 20 36.29 -6.60 -14.71
C ALA A 20 35.65 -7.17 -13.43
N GLY A 21 36.31 -8.13 -12.77
CA GLY A 21 35.86 -8.68 -11.49
C GLY A 21 35.83 -7.64 -10.37
N ALA A 22 36.84 -6.79 -10.28
CA ALA A 22 36.88 -5.71 -9.29
C ALA A 22 35.79 -4.65 -9.55
N ALA A 23 35.56 -4.28 -10.81
CA ALA A 23 34.50 -3.36 -11.20
C ALA A 23 33.11 -3.93 -10.87
N PHE A 24 32.89 -5.22 -11.16
CA PHE A 24 31.66 -5.93 -10.79
C PHE A 24 31.42 -5.93 -9.28
N ALA A 25 32.45 -6.22 -8.49
CA ALA A 25 32.34 -6.21 -7.03
C ALA A 25 32.04 -4.80 -6.49
N ALA A 26 32.72 -3.78 -7.00
CA ALA A 26 32.48 -2.38 -6.62
C ALA A 26 31.05 -1.94 -6.96
N ASP A 27 30.52 -2.35 -8.11
CA ASP A 27 29.16 -2.06 -8.54
C ASP A 27 28.11 -2.66 -7.58
N ARG A 28 28.28 -3.93 -7.18
CA ARG A 28 27.37 -4.59 -6.24
C ARG A 28 27.43 -4.01 -4.82
N VAL A 29 28.62 -3.62 -4.35
CA VAL A 29 28.77 -2.91 -3.06
C VAL A 29 28.07 -1.55 -3.10
N ALA A 30 28.20 -0.81 -4.21
CA ALA A 30 27.53 0.47 -4.36
C ALA A 30 26.01 0.34 -4.34
N ALA A 31 25.45 -0.67 -5.02
CA ALA A 31 24.02 -0.99 -4.98
C ALA A 31 23.54 -1.32 -3.55
N ALA A 32 24.29 -2.15 -2.81
CA ALA A 32 23.94 -2.49 -1.43
C ALA A 32 23.96 -1.26 -0.50
N VAL A 33 24.92 -0.36 -0.68
CA VAL A 33 24.97 0.91 0.08
C VAL A 33 23.80 1.83 -0.28
N ALA A 34 23.42 1.89 -1.56
CA ALA A 34 22.26 2.65 -1.99
C ALA A 34 20.97 2.09 -1.38
N ALA A 35 20.80 0.76 -1.41
CA ALA A 35 19.66 0.08 -0.82
C ALA A 35 19.51 0.38 0.68
N MET A 36 20.60 0.32 1.46
CA MET A 36 20.57 0.69 2.89
C MET A 36 20.13 2.14 3.10
N ARG A 37 20.61 3.08 2.27
CA ARG A 37 20.21 4.49 2.40
C ARG A 37 18.74 4.73 2.07
N ILE A 38 18.22 4.02 1.06
CA ILE A 38 16.80 4.06 0.72
C ILE A 38 15.98 3.46 1.86
N ALA A 39 16.42 2.33 2.43
CA ALA A 39 15.76 1.71 3.58
C ALA A 39 15.71 2.65 4.80
N ASP A 40 16.83 3.29 5.15
CA ASP A 40 16.89 4.26 6.25
C ASP A 40 15.95 5.46 6.02
N GLY A 41 15.90 5.96 4.78
CA GLY A 41 15.00 7.04 4.38
C GLY A 41 13.53 6.62 4.51
N LEU A 42 13.18 5.46 3.96
CA LEU A 42 11.82 4.94 4.02
C LEU A 42 11.37 4.67 5.47
N ALA A 43 12.22 4.05 6.29
CA ALA A 43 11.94 3.83 7.70
C ALA A 43 11.63 5.14 8.45
N THR A 44 12.31 6.24 8.08
CA THR A 44 12.10 7.55 8.69
C THR A 44 10.83 8.25 8.20
N GLU A 45 10.65 8.33 6.87
CA GLU A 45 9.57 9.11 6.26
C GLU A 45 8.18 8.54 6.56
N VAL A 46 8.05 7.21 6.59
CA VAL A 46 6.75 6.55 6.79
C VAL A 46 6.62 5.90 8.18
N ALA A 47 7.56 6.17 9.09
CA ALA A 47 7.64 5.51 10.39
C ALA A 47 7.58 3.98 10.27
N GLY A 48 8.34 3.45 9.32
CA GLY A 48 8.32 2.04 8.92
C GLY A 48 9.16 1.15 9.82
N GLU A 49 8.69 -0.07 10.07
CA GLU A 49 9.42 -1.13 10.77
C GLU A 49 9.76 -2.29 9.83
N GLY A 50 10.85 -3.02 10.11
CA GLY A 50 11.24 -4.19 9.31
C GLY A 50 11.59 -3.86 7.85
N VAL A 51 12.12 -2.66 7.59
CA VAL A 51 12.36 -2.18 6.23
C VAL A 51 13.53 -2.93 5.57
N ASP A 52 13.23 -3.61 4.46
CA ASP A 52 14.22 -4.19 3.55
C ASP A 52 14.07 -3.57 2.16
N VAL A 53 15.20 -3.32 1.51
CA VAL A 53 15.25 -2.72 0.18
C VAL A 53 16.31 -3.45 -0.63
N ALA A 54 15.98 -3.73 -1.89
CA ALA A 54 16.93 -4.18 -2.88
C ALA A 54 16.92 -3.24 -4.09
N VAL A 55 18.11 -2.98 -4.64
CA VAL A 55 18.29 -2.22 -5.87
C VAL A 55 18.78 -3.17 -6.96
N GLY A 56 17.94 -3.36 -7.96
CA GLY A 56 18.18 -4.21 -9.12
C GLY A 56 18.99 -3.51 -10.23
N GLY A 57 19.03 -4.19 -11.38
CA GLY A 57 19.74 -3.75 -12.57
C GLY A 57 21.27 -3.86 -12.47
N PHE A 58 21.93 -3.99 -13.63
CA PHE A 58 23.38 -4.10 -13.73
C PHE A 58 23.90 -3.49 -15.04
N PRO A 59 24.94 -2.62 -14.99
CA PRO A 59 25.65 -2.13 -13.81
C PRO A 59 24.87 -1.03 -13.07
N PHE A 60 24.83 -1.07 -11.74
CA PHE A 60 24.22 -0.03 -10.89
C PHE A 60 24.87 1.34 -11.10
N LEU A 61 26.20 1.41 -11.20
CA LEU A 61 26.92 2.67 -11.37
C LEU A 61 26.56 3.38 -12.69
N THR A 62 26.18 2.61 -13.71
CA THR A 62 25.71 3.17 -14.99
C THR A 62 24.32 3.77 -14.84
N GLN A 63 23.40 3.11 -14.13
CA GLN A 63 22.07 3.63 -13.80
C GLN A 63 22.18 4.91 -12.96
N LEU A 64 23.04 4.89 -11.94
CA LEU A 64 23.30 6.06 -11.10
C LEU A 64 23.79 7.26 -11.92
N ALA A 65 24.70 7.02 -12.87
CA ALA A 65 25.18 8.04 -13.80
C ALA A 65 24.12 8.51 -14.82
N ALA A 66 23.19 7.62 -15.19
CA ALA A 66 22.04 7.94 -16.05
C ALA A 66 20.97 8.76 -15.32
N GLY A 67 20.97 8.74 -13.98
CA GLY A 67 20.08 9.57 -13.16
C GLY A 67 18.81 8.88 -12.69
N ALA A 68 18.63 7.59 -12.99
CA ALA A 68 17.44 6.83 -12.60
C ALA A 68 17.79 5.37 -12.28
N LEU A 69 17.12 4.78 -11.28
CA LEU A 69 17.20 3.37 -10.94
C LEU A 69 16.06 2.61 -11.62
N GLU A 70 16.39 1.55 -12.34
CA GLU A 70 15.42 0.82 -13.15
C GLU A 70 14.54 -0.12 -12.32
N ASP A 71 15.07 -0.64 -11.21
CA ASP A 71 14.41 -1.65 -10.40
C ASP A 71 14.78 -1.43 -8.93
N VAL A 72 13.77 -1.08 -8.13
CA VAL A 72 13.87 -0.98 -6.67
C VAL A 72 12.71 -1.76 -6.09
N SER A 73 13.01 -2.78 -5.30
CA SER A 73 12.00 -3.53 -4.55
C SER A 73 12.16 -3.26 -3.06
N TYR A 74 11.05 -3.21 -2.34
CA TYR A 74 11.08 -3.00 -0.90
C TYR A 74 10.00 -3.80 -0.18
N SER A 75 10.22 -4.04 1.11
CA SER A 75 9.23 -4.58 2.03
C SER A 75 9.36 -3.93 3.41
N LEU A 76 8.25 -3.80 4.11
CA LEU A 76 8.16 -3.33 5.49
C LEU A 76 7.20 -4.25 6.24
N ASP A 77 7.55 -4.60 7.46
CA ASP A 77 6.66 -5.37 8.33
C ASP A 77 5.44 -4.53 8.72
N SER A 78 5.66 -3.25 9.00
CA SER A 78 4.61 -2.29 9.32
C SER A 78 4.96 -0.86 8.91
N VAL A 79 3.94 -0.04 8.72
CA VAL A 79 4.06 1.39 8.43
C VAL A 79 2.88 2.14 9.04
N THR A 80 3.06 3.40 9.44
CA THR A 80 1.94 4.24 9.89
C THR A 80 1.68 5.35 8.89
N LEU A 81 0.52 5.32 8.25
CA LEU A 81 0.06 6.34 7.30
C LEU A 81 -1.16 7.04 7.88
N GLU A 82 -1.07 8.36 8.07
CA GLU A 82 -2.18 9.18 8.60
C GLU A 82 -2.74 8.68 9.94
N GLY A 83 -1.90 8.05 10.76
CA GLY A 83 -2.29 7.47 12.05
C GLY A 83 -2.89 6.06 11.98
N LEU A 84 -3.01 5.48 10.78
CA LEU A 84 -3.42 4.10 10.54
C LEU A 84 -2.19 3.22 10.31
N ALA A 85 -2.12 2.10 11.03
CA ALA A 85 -1.09 1.10 10.81
C ALA A 85 -1.47 0.21 9.62
N LEU A 86 -0.53 0.02 8.70
CA LEU A 86 -0.59 -1.03 7.69
C LEU A 86 0.51 -2.06 7.99
N THR A 87 0.27 -3.30 7.61
CA THR A 87 1.24 -4.41 7.73
C THR A 87 1.50 -5.05 6.38
N ASP A 88 2.55 -5.88 6.33
CA ASP A 88 2.88 -6.69 5.15
C ASP A 88 3.04 -5.84 3.89
N VAL A 89 3.68 -4.67 4.04
CA VAL A 89 3.82 -3.70 2.97
C VAL A 89 4.96 -4.12 2.07
N SER A 90 4.74 -4.16 0.77
CA SER A 90 5.78 -4.43 -0.20
C SER A 90 5.54 -3.67 -1.49
N GLY A 91 6.57 -3.52 -2.29
CA GLY A 91 6.40 -2.83 -3.56
C GLY A 91 7.61 -2.91 -4.46
N THR A 92 7.37 -2.44 -5.68
CA THR A 92 8.40 -2.28 -6.69
C THR A 92 8.26 -0.91 -7.34
N ALA A 93 9.39 -0.31 -7.69
CA ALA A 93 9.48 0.96 -8.35
C ALA A 93 10.50 0.88 -9.49
N SER A 94 10.20 1.55 -10.59
CA SER A 94 11.09 1.66 -11.76
C SER A 94 11.20 3.11 -12.22
N GLY A 95 12.33 3.46 -12.81
CA GLY A 95 12.62 4.84 -13.19
C GLY A 95 12.75 5.77 -11.98
N VAL A 96 13.22 5.27 -10.84
CA VAL A 96 13.34 6.06 -9.60
C VAL A 96 14.45 7.09 -9.78
N ALA A 97 14.10 8.37 -9.79
CA ALA A 97 15.07 9.44 -9.97
C ALA A 97 16.13 9.42 -8.86
N THR A 98 17.41 9.41 -9.24
CA THR A 98 18.50 9.48 -8.25
C THR A 98 18.73 10.89 -7.73
N ASN A 99 18.13 11.88 -8.39
CA ASN A 99 18.06 13.28 -7.98
C ASN A 99 16.64 13.79 -8.27
N GLY A 100 15.90 14.17 -7.22
CA GLY A 100 14.50 14.59 -7.32
C GLY A 100 13.54 13.61 -6.64
N SER A 101 12.26 13.69 -6.98
CA SER A 101 11.17 12.93 -6.33
C SER A 101 10.33 12.09 -7.31
N GLY A 102 10.78 11.93 -8.56
CA GLY A 102 10.04 11.22 -9.61
C GLY A 102 10.25 9.71 -9.60
N ILE A 103 9.18 8.97 -9.89
CA ILE A 103 9.18 7.53 -10.15
C ILE A 103 8.31 7.27 -11.39
N ASP A 104 8.86 6.63 -12.42
CA ASP A 104 8.13 6.39 -13.66
C ASP A 104 6.97 5.40 -13.48
N ALA A 105 7.20 4.31 -12.75
CA ALA A 105 6.15 3.37 -12.37
C ALA A 105 6.35 2.80 -10.96
N LEU A 106 5.25 2.65 -10.23
CA LEU A 106 5.20 2.18 -8.84
C LEU A 106 4.09 1.15 -8.68
N THR A 107 4.36 0.08 -7.93
CA THR A 107 3.35 -0.86 -7.44
C THR A 107 3.58 -1.09 -5.96
N VAL A 108 2.53 -0.96 -5.16
CA VAL A 108 2.55 -1.16 -3.70
C VAL A 108 1.43 -2.09 -3.30
N HIS A 109 1.75 -3.04 -2.44
CA HIS A 109 0.81 -3.90 -1.75
C HIS A 109 0.90 -3.64 -0.26
N GLY A 110 -0.22 -3.73 0.45
CA GLY A 110 -0.22 -3.65 1.90
C GLY A 110 -1.57 -4.06 2.48
N THR A 111 -1.56 -4.45 3.75
CA THR A 111 -2.75 -4.88 4.46
C THR A 111 -3.11 -3.82 5.49
N LEU A 112 -4.36 -3.35 5.47
CA LEU A 112 -4.94 -2.59 6.58
C LEU A 112 -5.56 -3.59 7.57
N PRO A 113 -4.95 -3.82 8.75
CA PRO A 113 -5.45 -4.82 9.68
C PRO A 113 -6.81 -4.43 10.24
N THR A 114 -7.61 -5.43 10.64
CA THR A 114 -8.94 -5.22 11.23
C THR A 114 -8.96 -4.19 12.37
N ALA A 115 -7.92 -4.18 13.21
CA ALA A 115 -7.82 -3.22 14.31
C ALA A 115 -7.70 -1.77 13.82
N SER A 116 -6.91 -1.54 12.77
CA SER A 116 -6.73 -0.21 12.17
C SER A 116 -7.96 0.21 11.36
N LEU A 117 -8.62 -0.73 10.68
CA LEU A 117 -9.91 -0.49 10.04
C LEU A 117 -10.96 -0.07 11.08
N GLN A 118 -11.06 -0.78 12.21
CA GLN A 118 -11.95 -0.44 13.31
C GLN A 118 -11.66 0.95 13.88
N GLN A 119 -10.39 1.30 14.08
CA GLN A 119 -9.98 2.63 14.54
C GLN A 119 -10.43 3.73 13.56
N ALA A 120 -10.23 3.55 12.26
CA ALA A 120 -10.64 4.52 11.26
C ALA A 120 -12.17 4.76 11.28
N VAL A 121 -12.95 3.69 11.48
CA VAL A 121 -14.40 3.75 11.61
C VAL A 121 -14.79 4.47 12.91
N ASP A 122 -14.16 4.15 14.03
CA ASP A 122 -14.44 4.78 15.32
C ASP A 122 -14.16 6.29 15.28
N ASP A 123 -13.03 6.71 14.70
CA ASP A 123 -12.68 8.12 14.53
C ASP A 123 -13.71 8.84 13.64
N ARG A 124 -14.15 8.19 12.57
CA ARG A 124 -15.16 8.74 11.66
C ARG A 124 -16.52 8.88 12.32
N VAL A 125 -16.92 7.89 13.13
CA VAL A 125 -18.18 7.86 13.88
C VAL A 125 -18.15 8.89 15.00
N ALA A 126 -17.04 9.04 15.72
CA ALA A 126 -16.86 10.07 16.74
C ALA A 126 -17.07 11.49 16.17
N GLY A 127 -16.68 11.70 14.90
CA GLY A 127 -16.96 12.94 14.17
C GLY A 127 -18.44 13.24 13.89
N LEU A 128 -19.37 12.29 14.12
CA LEU A 128 -20.81 12.43 13.87
C LEU A 128 -21.60 12.98 15.08
N GLY A 129 -20.94 13.26 16.22
CA GLY A 129 -21.58 13.90 17.38
C GLY A 129 -22.69 13.05 18.00
N SER A 130 -23.90 13.61 18.16
CA SER A 130 -25.03 12.94 18.83
C SER A 130 -25.51 11.65 18.14
N VAL A 131 -25.15 11.45 16.86
CA VAL A 131 -25.41 10.19 16.15
C VAL A 131 -24.55 9.06 16.72
N ALA A 132 -23.30 9.34 17.09
CA ALA A 132 -22.41 8.34 17.68
C ALA A 132 -22.97 7.77 18.99
N GLU A 133 -23.54 8.63 19.83
CA GLU A 133 -24.18 8.24 21.10
C GLU A 133 -25.40 7.33 20.88
N ALA A 134 -26.14 7.54 19.78
CA ALA A 134 -27.31 6.75 19.44
C ALA A 134 -26.96 5.36 18.87
N LEU A 135 -25.85 5.25 18.14
CA LEU A 135 -25.39 4.00 17.53
C LEU A 135 -24.73 3.07 18.56
N GLY A 136 -24.19 3.61 19.67
CA GLY A 136 -23.49 2.80 20.67
C GLY A 136 -22.14 2.22 20.20
N GLY A 137 -21.71 2.58 18.99
CA GLY A 137 -20.51 2.07 18.32
C GLY A 137 -20.84 1.36 17.01
N VAL A 138 -19.84 1.24 16.13
CA VAL A 138 -19.91 0.43 14.91
C VAL A 138 -18.81 -0.61 15.02
N ILE A 139 -19.14 -1.89 14.87
CA ILE A 139 -18.14 -2.97 14.83
C ILE A 139 -17.98 -3.40 13.38
N VAL A 140 -16.76 -3.37 12.87
CA VAL A 140 -16.44 -3.86 11.52
C VAL A 140 -15.71 -5.19 11.58
N THR A 141 -16.20 -6.15 10.80
CA THR A 141 -15.63 -7.49 10.70
C THR A 141 -15.38 -7.79 9.22
N PRO A 142 -14.15 -7.60 8.73
CA PRO A 142 -13.78 -8.05 7.40
C PRO A 142 -13.73 -9.58 7.36
N HIS A 143 -14.06 -10.13 6.20
CA HIS A 143 -13.97 -11.54 5.88
C HIS A 143 -13.73 -11.70 4.39
N ASP A 144 -13.47 -12.93 3.94
CA ASP A 144 -13.34 -13.22 2.51
C ASP A 144 -14.59 -12.73 1.75
N GLY A 145 -14.38 -11.75 0.86
CA GLY A 145 -15.41 -11.22 -0.03
C GLY A 145 -16.23 -10.02 0.48
N GLY A 146 -15.99 -9.52 1.69
CA GLY A 146 -16.73 -8.36 2.20
C GLY A 146 -16.36 -7.90 3.61
N ILE A 147 -17.08 -6.89 4.08
CA ILE A 147 -16.96 -6.31 5.41
C ILE A 147 -18.35 -6.22 6.01
N THR A 148 -18.59 -6.94 7.09
CA THR A 148 -19.82 -6.76 7.86
C THR A 148 -19.63 -5.62 8.86
N ALA A 149 -20.43 -4.56 8.73
CA ALA A 149 -20.55 -3.50 9.72
C ALA A 149 -21.78 -3.74 10.61
N SER A 150 -21.59 -3.79 11.92
CA SER A 150 -22.63 -4.09 12.91
C SER A 150 -22.83 -2.93 13.87
N VAL A 151 -24.09 -2.60 14.15
CA VAL A 151 -24.48 -1.57 15.11
C VAL A 151 -25.53 -2.12 16.05
N ASP A 152 -25.36 -1.88 17.34
CA ASP A 152 -26.36 -2.20 18.36
C ASP A 152 -27.22 -0.98 18.67
N VAL A 153 -28.43 -0.94 18.10
CA VAL A 153 -29.36 0.15 18.39
C VAL A 153 -29.96 -0.05 19.79
N LEU A 154 -29.51 0.77 20.74
CA LEU A 154 -29.97 0.79 22.14
C LEU A 154 -29.83 -0.57 22.87
N GLY A 155 -28.91 -1.44 22.41
CA GLY A 155 -28.69 -2.78 22.97
C GLY A 155 -29.83 -3.78 22.75
N LEU A 156 -30.75 -3.49 21.81
CA LEU A 156 -31.96 -4.28 21.58
C LEU A 156 -31.95 -5.02 20.24
N THR A 157 -31.38 -4.43 19.20
CA THR A 157 -31.42 -5.00 17.85
C THR A 157 -30.15 -4.68 17.10
N ALA A 158 -29.43 -5.74 16.70
CA ALA A 158 -28.29 -5.64 15.83
C ALA A 158 -28.77 -5.35 14.40
N VAL A 159 -28.28 -4.23 13.85
CA VAL A 159 -28.36 -3.92 12.42
C VAL A 159 -27.00 -4.25 11.83
N GLN A 160 -26.99 -5.01 10.75
CA GLN A 160 -25.76 -5.41 10.05
C GLN A 160 -25.86 -4.97 8.60
N ALA A 161 -24.82 -4.35 8.08
CA ALA A 161 -24.68 -4.03 6.67
C ALA A 161 -23.49 -4.80 6.11
N GLU A 162 -23.71 -5.46 4.98
CA GLU A 162 -22.64 -6.10 4.21
C GLU A 162 -22.07 -5.08 3.22
N ILE A 163 -20.77 -4.80 3.33
CA ILE A 163 -20.08 -3.77 2.58
C ILE A 163 -19.05 -4.42 1.67
N THR A 164 -19.12 -4.10 0.38
CA THR A 164 -18.14 -4.47 -0.62
C THR A 164 -17.34 -3.23 -1.00
N PRO A 165 -16.05 -3.15 -0.64
CA PRO A 165 -15.19 -2.06 -1.08
C PRO A 165 -14.72 -2.28 -2.52
N GLU A 166 -14.70 -1.21 -3.30
CA GLU A 166 -14.26 -1.22 -4.70
C GLU A 166 -13.25 -0.09 -4.94
N PRO A 167 -12.19 -0.33 -5.73
CA PRO A 167 -11.26 0.73 -6.12
C PRO A 167 -11.95 1.82 -6.96
N ALA A 168 -11.72 3.09 -6.64
CA ALA A 168 -12.27 4.24 -7.33
C ALA A 168 -11.20 5.33 -7.52
N GLY A 169 -10.15 5.02 -8.27
CA GLY A 169 -9.02 5.93 -8.49
C GLY A 169 -8.24 6.12 -7.20
N ARG A 170 -8.27 7.31 -6.60
CA ARG A 170 -7.60 7.60 -5.31
C ARG A 170 -8.50 7.42 -4.09
N GLU A 171 -9.66 6.84 -4.32
CA GLU A 171 -10.66 6.60 -3.30
C GLU A 171 -11.05 5.12 -3.32
N ILE A 172 -11.66 4.68 -2.22
CA ILE A 172 -12.33 3.39 -2.14
C ILE A 172 -13.82 3.69 -2.06
N LEU A 173 -14.58 3.18 -3.03
CA LEU A 173 -16.04 3.22 -3.01
C LEU A 173 -16.55 2.10 -2.12
N LEU A 174 -17.44 2.41 -1.19
CA LEU A 174 -18.07 1.44 -0.32
C LEU A 174 -19.51 1.19 -0.80
N SER A 175 -19.77 -0.03 -1.27
CA SER A 175 -21.09 -0.44 -1.75
C SER A 175 -21.74 -1.36 -0.74
N VAL A 176 -22.96 -1.04 -0.30
CA VAL A 176 -23.72 -1.91 0.61
C VAL A 176 -24.53 -2.90 -0.21
N SER A 177 -24.29 -4.19 0.01
CA SER A 177 -24.88 -5.28 -0.78
C SER A 177 -26.04 -5.99 -0.08
N ASP A 178 -26.08 -6.00 1.25
CA ASP A 178 -27.15 -6.59 2.05
C ASP A 178 -27.33 -5.80 3.36
N LEU A 179 -28.56 -5.69 3.83
CA LEU A 179 -28.90 -5.08 5.12
C LEU A 179 -29.70 -6.09 5.92
N ARG A 180 -29.27 -6.35 7.16
CA ARG A 180 -29.93 -7.28 8.07
C ARG A 180 -30.33 -6.62 9.36
N VAL A 181 -31.52 -6.99 9.86
CA VAL A 181 -32.02 -6.57 11.17
C VAL A 181 -32.40 -7.82 11.94
N ALA A 182 -31.83 -8.00 13.12
CA ALA A 182 -32.00 -9.23 13.92
C ALA A 182 -31.70 -10.52 13.12
N GLY A 183 -30.72 -10.47 12.21
CA GLY A 183 -30.30 -11.59 11.38
C GLY A 183 -31.19 -11.91 10.17
N MET A 184 -32.23 -11.11 9.90
CA MET A 184 -33.07 -11.23 8.71
C MET A 184 -32.70 -10.16 7.69
N SER A 185 -32.55 -10.52 6.41
CA SER A 185 -32.40 -9.52 5.34
C SER A 185 -33.64 -8.66 5.22
N VAL A 186 -33.44 -7.35 5.10
CA VAL A 186 -34.50 -6.34 5.02
C VAL A 186 -34.19 -5.43 3.85
N ASP A 187 -35.19 -5.22 2.99
CA ASP A 187 -35.10 -4.18 1.97
C ASP A 187 -35.15 -2.80 2.68
N PRO A 188 -34.23 -1.87 2.40
CA PRO A 188 -34.30 -0.52 2.95
C PRO A 188 -35.69 0.12 2.81
N ALA A 189 -36.40 -0.15 1.70
CA ALA A 189 -37.75 0.38 1.46
C ALA A 189 -38.80 -0.10 2.48
N ASP A 190 -38.57 -1.23 3.14
CA ASP A 190 -39.47 -1.80 4.15
C ASP A 190 -39.21 -1.26 5.56
N LEU A 191 -38.16 -0.45 5.75
CA LEU A 191 -37.83 0.13 7.05
C LEU A 191 -38.76 1.31 7.42
N PRO A 192 -39.40 1.28 8.61
CA PRO A 192 -40.33 2.33 9.01
C PRO A 192 -39.62 3.65 9.33
N PHE A 193 -40.40 4.73 9.40
CA PHE A 193 -39.94 6.06 9.82
C PHE A 193 -38.86 6.69 8.91
N GLY A 194 -38.73 6.25 7.65
CA GLY A 194 -37.75 6.80 6.70
C GLY A 194 -36.30 6.38 6.99
N LEU A 195 -36.10 5.35 7.81
CA LEU A 195 -34.78 4.82 8.14
C LEU A 195 -34.07 4.26 6.90
N GLY A 196 -34.82 3.62 5.99
CA GLY A 196 -34.32 3.12 4.72
C GLY A 196 -33.67 4.22 3.88
N ASP A 197 -34.42 5.29 3.60
CA ASP A 197 -33.94 6.45 2.84
C ASP A 197 -32.72 7.10 3.50
N SER A 198 -32.70 7.17 4.84
CA SER A 198 -31.59 7.76 5.59
C SER A 198 -30.32 6.90 5.51
N ILE A 199 -30.46 5.58 5.67
CA ILE A 199 -29.38 4.61 5.53
C ILE A 199 -28.85 4.63 4.09
N GLN A 200 -29.76 4.59 3.12
CA GLN A 200 -29.39 4.63 1.71
C GLN A 200 -28.68 5.95 1.38
N GLN A 201 -29.17 7.10 1.84
CA GLN A 201 -28.49 8.38 1.59
C GLN A 201 -27.14 8.51 2.33
N ALA A 202 -26.97 7.88 3.48
CA ALA A 202 -25.70 7.87 4.21
C ALA A 202 -24.66 6.95 3.56
N LEU A 203 -25.11 5.91 2.86
CA LEU A 203 -24.27 4.85 2.30
C LEU A 203 -24.07 4.97 0.78
N ASP A 204 -25.00 5.61 0.08
CA ASP A 204 -24.94 5.80 -1.37
C ASP A 204 -23.79 6.75 -1.72
N GLY A 205 -22.82 6.24 -2.49
CA GLY A 205 -21.62 6.97 -2.85
C GLY A 205 -20.67 7.25 -1.68
N ALA A 206 -20.72 6.45 -0.60
CA ALA A 206 -19.77 6.56 0.49
C ALA A 206 -18.36 6.24 -0.02
N THR A 207 -17.46 7.23 0.03
CA THR A 207 -16.06 7.08 -0.36
C THR A 207 -15.12 7.27 0.82
N VAL A 208 -14.03 6.51 0.79
CA VAL A 208 -12.87 6.71 1.67
C VAL A 208 -11.76 7.30 0.81
N SER A 209 -11.46 8.58 1.00
CA SER A 209 -10.36 9.25 0.32
C SER A 209 -9.03 8.87 0.97
N LEU A 210 -8.04 8.55 0.14
CA LEU A 210 -6.67 8.26 0.58
C LEU A 210 -5.79 9.49 0.30
N GLU A 211 -5.91 10.50 1.14
CA GLU A 211 -5.25 11.81 0.93
C GLU A 211 -3.72 11.68 0.96
N GLY A 212 -3.18 10.77 1.77
CA GLY A 212 -1.75 10.48 1.86
C GLY A 212 -1.11 9.82 0.63
N LEU A 213 -1.88 9.41 -0.40
CA LEU A 213 -1.28 8.79 -1.58
C LEU A 213 -0.51 9.80 -2.45
N PRO A 214 0.69 9.50 -2.95
CA PRO A 214 1.44 10.39 -3.85
C PRO A 214 0.67 10.69 -5.15
N ALA A 215 0.90 11.87 -5.75
CA ALA A 215 0.32 12.18 -7.06
C ALA A 215 0.80 11.16 -8.11
N GLY A 216 -0.06 10.82 -9.07
CA GLY A 216 0.23 9.79 -10.09
C GLY A 216 -0.06 8.36 -9.64
N THR A 217 -0.61 8.15 -8.43
CA THR A 217 -1.03 6.84 -7.93
C THR A 217 -2.55 6.69 -7.89
N GLU A 218 -3.00 5.44 -7.99
CA GLU A 218 -4.39 5.02 -7.83
C GLU A 218 -4.47 3.64 -7.16
N VAL A 219 -5.55 3.40 -6.42
CA VAL A 219 -5.90 2.08 -5.91
C VAL A 219 -6.48 1.27 -7.07
N THR A 220 -5.87 0.12 -7.35
CA THR A 220 -6.29 -0.78 -8.44
C THR A 220 -6.95 -2.04 -7.92
N ALA A 221 -6.70 -2.42 -6.67
CA ALA A 221 -7.38 -3.53 -6.01
C ALA A 221 -7.63 -3.25 -4.53
N VAL A 222 -8.80 -3.70 -4.06
CA VAL A 222 -9.19 -3.71 -2.64
C VAL A 222 -9.83 -5.06 -2.37
N THR A 223 -9.21 -5.86 -1.50
CA THR A 223 -9.65 -7.23 -1.23
C THR A 223 -9.81 -7.44 0.26
N PRO A 224 -11.05 -7.53 0.77
CA PRO A 224 -11.30 -7.93 2.15
C PRO A 224 -10.88 -9.38 2.40
N SER A 225 -10.30 -9.62 3.56
CA SER A 225 -9.94 -10.95 4.07
C SER A 225 -10.13 -11.00 5.59
N ASP A 226 -10.01 -12.18 6.18
CA ASP A 226 -10.07 -12.33 7.65
C ASP A 226 -8.98 -11.53 8.40
N ALA A 227 -7.89 -11.17 7.72
CA ALA A 227 -6.79 -10.38 8.28
C ALA A 227 -7.06 -8.87 8.26
N GLY A 228 -8.00 -8.41 7.43
CA GLY A 228 -8.25 -6.99 7.20
C GLY A 228 -8.65 -6.68 5.76
N VAL A 229 -8.09 -5.60 5.21
CA VAL A 229 -8.30 -5.20 3.82
C VAL A 229 -6.96 -5.09 3.12
N GLU A 230 -6.73 -5.94 2.12
CA GLU A 230 -5.55 -5.89 1.26
C GLU A 230 -5.75 -4.85 0.16
N LEU A 231 -4.75 -4.00 -0.02
CA LEU A 231 -4.75 -2.90 -0.98
C LEU A 231 -3.64 -3.12 -1.99
N THR A 232 -3.94 -2.84 -3.26
CA THR A 232 -2.93 -2.65 -4.30
C THR A 232 -3.05 -1.24 -4.85
N VAL A 233 -1.93 -0.54 -4.86
CA VAL A 233 -1.79 0.80 -5.41
C VAL A 233 -0.80 0.72 -6.56
N GLU A 234 -1.19 1.23 -7.72
CA GLU A 234 -0.32 1.40 -8.86
C GLU A 234 -0.14 2.87 -9.17
N GLY A 235 0.99 3.24 -9.77
CA GLY A 235 1.23 4.60 -10.18
C GLY A 235 2.10 4.71 -11.41
N THR A 236 1.87 5.80 -12.15
CA THR A 236 2.64 6.21 -13.33
C THR A 236 2.99 7.68 -13.18
N ASP A 237 4.24 8.05 -13.51
CA ASP A 237 4.76 9.42 -13.34
C ASP A 237 4.54 9.95 -11.91
N VAL A 238 4.85 9.11 -10.92
CA VAL A 238 4.62 9.38 -9.51
C VAL A 238 5.57 10.45 -9.01
N VAL A 239 5.05 11.39 -8.23
CA VAL A 239 5.84 12.44 -7.59
C VAL A 239 5.71 12.31 -6.09
N LEU A 240 6.84 12.02 -5.42
CA LEU A 240 6.90 11.99 -3.96
C LEU A 240 6.81 13.43 -3.38
N PRO A 241 6.08 13.62 -2.27
CA PRO A 241 5.85 14.91 -1.64
C PRO A 241 7.10 15.54 -0.99
#